data_AF-A0A838A723-F1
#
_entry.id   AF-A0A838A723-F1
#
_cell.length_a   1.000
_cell.length_b   1.000
_cell.length_c   1.000
_cell.angle_alpha   90.00
_cell.angle_beta   90.00
_cell.angle_gamma   90.00
#
_symmetry.space_group_name_H-M   'P 1'
#
loop_
_entity.id
_entity.type
_entity.pdbx_description
1 polymer ?
#
loop_
_entity_poly.entity_id
_entity_poly.type
_entity_poly.pdbx_seq_one_letter_code
_entity_poly.pdbx_strand_id
1 'polypeptide(L)'
;MDNWPVRWGPKPGLVALCGVVTLAAGGGAAWFGTTGDPPGALLLSVITVFFAATTLYGALVRPRLAADASGITVRTLSGHRYTPWNRVHCRVATTRRLGRDVDTLELDIADEHPGSDPELIALGELELGADPHEVLERLRQQTE
;
A
#
# COMPACT_ATOMS: atom_id res chain seq x y z
N MET A 1 1.36 13.27 26.99
CA MET A 1 0.50 12.44 26.11
C MET A 1 1.44 11.50 25.41
N ASP A 2 1.32 10.22 25.69
CA ASP A 2 2.18 9.21 25.11
C ASP A 2 1.74 9.03 23.64
N ASN A 3 2.40 9.72 22.71
CA ASN A 3 2.07 9.61 21.28
C ASN A 3 2.74 8.36 20.71
N TRP A 4 2.09 7.20 20.88
CA TRP A 4 2.55 6.00 20.18
C TRP A 4 2.43 6.19 18.67
N PRO A 5 3.45 5.77 17.89
CA PRO A 5 3.42 5.93 16.45
C PRO A 5 2.26 5.11 15.87
N VAL A 6 1.32 5.79 15.21
CA VAL A 6 0.20 5.16 14.51
C VAL A 6 0.71 4.65 13.17
N ARG A 7 0.33 3.43 12.79
CA ARG A 7 0.86 2.74 11.60
C ARG A 7 -0.28 2.19 10.76
N TRP A 8 -0.23 2.51 9.48
CA TRP A 8 -1.13 2.01 8.44
C TRP A 8 -0.35 1.20 7.42
N GLY A 9 -1.00 0.21 6.84
CA GLY A 9 -0.37 -0.71 5.91
C GLY A 9 -1.34 -1.77 5.45
N PRO A 10 -0.98 -2.56 4.42
CA PRO A 10 -1.85 -3.59 3.87
C PRO A 10 -2.44 -4.52 4.95
N LYS A 11 -3.74 -4.82 4.84
CA LYS A 11 -4.45 -5.70 5.79
C LYS A 11 -3.77 -7.08 5.81
N PRO A 12 -3.35 -7.60 6.98
CA PRO A 12 -2.59 -8.85 7.05
C PRO A 12 -3.38 -10.03 6.52
N GLY A 13 -4.70 -10.05 6.73
CA GLY A 13 -5.59 -11.07 6.19
C GLY A 13 -5.60 -11.09 4.66
N LEU A 14 -5.50 -9.92 4.01
CA LEU A 14 -5.44 -9.85 2.55
C LEU A 14 -4.11 -10.37 2.02
N VAL A 15 -2.99 -9.99 2.65
CA VAL A 15 -1.65 -10.52 2.29
C VAL A 15 -1.60 -12.04 2.48
N ALA A 16 -2.14 -12.56 3.59
CA ALA A 16 -2.23 -13.99 3.83
C ALA A 16 -3.08 -14.71 2.78
N LEU A 17 -4.23 -14.13 2.41
CA LEU A 17 -5.09 -14.66 1.35
C LEU A 17 -4.36 -14.74 0.01
N CYS A 18 -3.64 -13.69 -0.39
CA CYS A 18 -2.81 -13.69 -1.59
C CYS A 18 -1.74 -14.79 -1.53
N GLY A 19 -1.14 -15.01 -0.35
CA GLY A 19 -0.17 -16.10 -0.14
C GLY A 19 -0.79 -17.49 -0.34
N VAL A 20 -1.99 -17.72 0.20
CA VAL A 20 -2.73 -18.98 0.01
C VAL A 20 -3.05 -19.20 -1.47
N VAL A 21 -3.54 -18.17 -2.17
CA VAL A 21 -3.82 -18.26 -3.62
C VAL A 21 -2.55 -18.55 -4.41
N THR A 22 -1.42 -17.94 -4.04
CA THR A 22 -0.11 -18.20 -4.65
C THR A 22 0.27 -19.68 -4.52
N LEU A 23 0.15 -20.24 -3.32
CA LEU A 23 0.49 -21.65 -3.07
C LEU A 23 -0.43 -22.60 -3.83
N ALA A 24 -1.74 -22.33 -3.84
CA ALA A 24 -2.72 -23.13 -4.57
C ALA A 24 -2.49 -23.10 -6.08
N ALA A 25 -2.27 -21.91 -6.66
CA ALA A 25 -1.98 -21.75 -8.08
C ALA A 25 -0.65 -22.41 -8.47
N GLY A 26 0.39 -22.28 -7.63
CA GLY A 26 1.70 -22.89 -7.87
C GLY A 26 1.63 -24.42 -7.85
N GLY A 27 0.90 -24.99 -6.89
CA GLY A 27 0.63 -26.42 -6.84
C GLY A 27 -0.14 -26.93 -8.06
N GLY A 28 -1.17 -26.19 -8.49
CA GLY A 28 -1.92 -26.51 -9.70
C GLY A 28 -1.06 -26.42 -10.97
N ALA A 29 -0.23 -25.38 -11.11
CA ALA A 29 0.68 -25.25 -12.25
C ALA A 29 1.64 -26.44 -12.36
N ALA A 30 2.21 -26.88 -11.23
CA ALA A 30 3.07 -28.04 -11.18
C ALA A 30 2.31 -29.33 -11.56
N TRP A 31 1.09 -29.51 -11.05
CA TRP A 31 0.25 -30.65 -11.38
C TRP A 31 -0.07 -30.73 -12.88
N PHE A 32 -0.64 -29.66 -13.46
CA PHE A 32 -1.01 -29.63 -14.88
C PHE A 32 0.19 -29.78 -15.83
N GLY A 33 1.36 -29.29 -15.41
CA GLY A 33 2.62 -29.50 -16.12
C GLY A 33 2.99 -30.98 -16.25
N THR A 34 2.61 -31.82 -15.27
CA THR A 34 2.87 -33.26 -15.31
C THR A 34 1.77 -34.06 -16.03
N THR A 35 0.56 -33.55 -16.14
CA THR A 35 -0.59 -34.25 -16.74
C THR A 35 -0.82 -33.92 -18.22
N GLY A 36 0.05 -33.12 -18.84
CA GLY A 36 -0.04 -32.80 -20.27
C GLY A 36 -1.08 -31.75 -20.62
N ASP A 37 -1.36 -30.80 -19.73
CA ASP A 37 -2.16 -29.59 -20.02
C ASP A 37 -1.28 -28.33 -19.97
N PRO A 38 -0.50 -28.04 -21.03
CA PRO A 38 0.36 -26.86 -21.07
C PRO A 38 -0.39 -25.52 -20.92
N PRO A 39 -1.58 -25.31 -21.53
CA PRO A 39 -2.35 -24.09 -21.31
C PRO A 39 -2.75 -23.87 -19.85
N GLY A 40 -3.25 -24.91 -19.17
CA GLY A 40 -3.61 -24.83 -17.75
C GLY A 40 -2.41 -24.53 -16.86
N ALA A 41 -1.28 -25.19 -17.11
CA ALA A 41 -0.03 -24.93 -16.39
C ALA A 41 0.48 -23.50 -16.60
N LEU A 42 0.41 -22.98 -17.83
CA LEU A 42 0.83 -21.61 -18.15
C LEU A 42 -0.03 -20.57 -17.43
N LEU A 43 -1.36 -20.72 -17.50
CA LEU A 43 -2.29 -19.80 -16.87
C LEU A 43 -2.06 -19.73 -15.35
N LEU A 44 -1.95 -20.89 -14.70
CA LEU A 44 -1.70 -20.97 -13.26
C LEU A 44 -0.32 -20.45 -12.88
N SER A 45 0.70 -20.62 -13.73
CA SER A 45 2.02 -20.03 -13.51
C SER A 45 1.96 -18.50 -13.51
N VAL A 46 1.24 -17.90 -14.47
CA VAL A 46 1.05 -16.45 -14.53
C VAL A 46 0.30 -15.94 -13.29
N ILE A 47 -0.77 -16.63 -12.89
CA ILE A 47 -1.52 -16.31 -11.66
C ILE A 47 -0.60 -16.40 -10.43
N THR A 48 0.20 -17.46 -10.34
CA THR A 48 1.16 -17.66 -9.24
C THR A 48 2.13 -16.49 -9.13
N VAL A 49 2.74 -16.08 -10.25
CA VAL A 49 3.69 -14.95 -10.26
C VAL A 49 3.01 -13.65 -9.84
N PHE A 50 1.81 -13.38 -10.34
CA PHE A 50 1.04 -12.19 -9.98
C PHE A 50 0.77 -12.13 -8.47
N PHE A 51 0.19 -13.19 -7.89
CA PHE A 51 -0.14 -13.22 -6.47
C PHE A 51 1.11 -13.30 -5.58
N ALA A 52 2.18 -13.96 -6.02
CA ALA A 52 3.46 -13.96 -5.33
C ALA A 52 4.02 -12.53 -5.23
N ALA A 53 4.00 -11.79 -6.34
CA ALA A 53 4.44 -10.39 -6.37
C ALA A 53 3.57 -9.52 -5.46
N THR A 54 2.24 -9.68 -5.48
CA THR A 54 1.33 -8.94 -4.58
C THR A 54 1.57 -9.27 -3.11
N THR A 55 1.75 -10.55 -2.78
CA THR A 55 2.03 -11.00 -1.41
C THR A 55 3.35 -10.43 -0.91
N LEU A 56 4.39 -10.50 -1.74
CA LEU A 56 5.71 -9.95 -1.43
C LEU A 56 5.65 -8.43 -1.28
N TYR A 57 5.00 -7.73 -2.20
CA TYR A 57 4.78 -6.27 -2.10
C TYR A 57 4.11 -5.92 -0.78
N GLY A 58 2.96 -6.54 -0.48
CA GLY A 58 2.19 -6.26 0.74
C GLY A 58 2.95 -6.58 2.03
N ALA A 59 3.86 -7.56 2.00
CA ALA A 59 4.73 -7.90 3.12
C ALA A 59 5.89 -6.90 3.28
N LEU A 60 6.53 -6.47 2.18
CA LEU A 60 7.71 -5.61 2.21
C LEU A 60 7.39 -4.15 2.54
N VAL A 61 6.27 -3.63 2.07
CA VAL A 61 5.89 -2.22 2.24
C VAL A 61 5.21 -1.94 3.58
N ARG A 62 5.16 -2.90 4.51
CA ARG A 62 4.47 -2.75 5.79
C ARG A 62 5.42 -2.24 6.88
N PRO A 63 5.04 -1.23 7.69
CA PRO A 63 3.92 -0.29 7.50
C PRO A 63 4.18 0.67 6.33
N ARG A 64 3.12 1.03 5.59
CA ARG A 64 3.19 1.90 4.41
C ARG A 64 3.25 3.36 4.80
N LEU A 65 2.48 3.73 5.83
CA LEU A 65 2.44 5.06 6.40
C LEU A 65 2.56 4.91 7.92
N ALA A 66 3.43 5.68 8.53
CA ALA A 66 3.50 5.85 9.97
C ALA A 66 3.43 7.34 10.30
N ALA A 67 2.79 7.68 11.41
CA ALA A 67 2.74 9.04 11.92
C ALA A 67 3.11 9.04 13.40
N ASP A 68 3.87 10.06 13.79
CA ASP A 68 4.27 10.33 15.17
C ASP A 68 4.19 11.84 15.46
N ALA A 69 4.59 12.24 16.67
CA ALA A 69 4.55 13.64 17.09
C ALA A 69 5.47 14.56 16.26
N SER A 70 6.47 14.03 15.57
CA SER A 70 7.46 14.80 14.81
C SER A 70 7.11 14.90 13.32
N GLY A 71 6.42 13.91 12.76
CA GLY A 71 6.02 13.91 11.36
C GLY A 71 5.41 12.60 10.88
N ILE A 72 5.51 12.39 9.57
CA ILE A 72 5.10 11.15 8.90
C ILE A 72 6.29 10.43 8.30
N THR A 73 6.21 9.10 8.21
CA THR A 73 7.13 8.26 7.45
C THR A 73 6.34 7.45 6.44
N VAL A 74 6.66 7.64 5.16
CA VAL A 74 6.10 6.84 4.06
C VAL A 74 7.14 5.82 3.60
N ARG A 75 6.76 4.54 3.54
CA ARG A 75 7.65 3.46 3.08
C ARG A 75 7.35 3.08 1.64
N THR A 76 8.33 3.20 0.75
CA THR A 76 8.27 2.76 -0.65
C THR A 76 9.00 1.44 -0.86
N LEU A 77 8.96 0.90 -2.08
CA LEU A 77 9.78 -0.29 -2.42
C LEU A 77 11.29 -0.01 -2.34
N SER A 78 11.69 1.24 -2.57
CA SER A 78 13.10 1.66 -2.61
C SER A 78 13.62 2.21 -1.29
N GLY A 79 12.76 2.46 -0.30
CA GLY A 79 13.20 3.03 0.97
C GLY A 79 12.07 3.54 1.85
N HIS A 80 12.41 4.48 2.72
CA HIS A 80 11.46 5.19 3.57
C HIS A 80 11.78 6.68 3.51
N ARG A 81 10.74 7.52 3.51
CA ARG A 81 10.86 8.97 3.51
C ARG A 81 10.17 9.51 4.76
N TYR A 82 10.96 10.09 5.65
CA TYR A 82 10.45 10.86 6.78
C TYR A 82 10.19 12.30 6.33
N THR A 83 9.10 12.90 6.79
CA THR A 83 8.77 14.30 6.52
C THR A 83 8.12 14.93 7.75
N PRO A 84 8.66 16.06 8.25
CA PRO A 84 8.09 16.77 9.38
C PRO A 84 6.73 17.40 9.02
N TRP A 85 5.84 17.55 10.00
CA TRP A 85 4.47 18.04 9.79
C TRP A 85 4.39 19.41 9.09
N ASN A 86 5.37 20.29 9.30
CA ASN A 86 5.42 21.61 8.67
C ASN A 86 5.62 21.57 7.14
N ARG A 87 5.96 20.40 6.57
CA ARG A 87 6.18 20.19 5.13
C ARG A 87 5.15 19.24 4.50
N VAL A 88 4.12 18.85 5.24
CA VAL A 88 3.13 17.87 4.79
C VAL A 88 1.77 18.51 4.73
N HIS A 89 1.12 18.40 3.58
CA HIS A 89 -0.31 18.68 3.46
C HIS A 89 -1.07 17.41 3.10
N CYS A 90 -2.05 17.05 3.93
CA CYS A 90 -2.84 15.84 3.76
C CYS A 90 -4.26 16.19 3.29
N ARG A 91 -4.74 15.54 2.23
CA ARG A 91 -6.13 15.61 1.77
C ARG A 91 -6.61 14.26 1.27
N VAL A 92 -7.93 14.09 1.16
CA VAL A 92 -8.51 12.95 0.47
C VAL A 92 -9.04 13.43 -0.88
N ALA A 93 -8.72 12.70 -1.93
CA ALA A 93 -9.22 12.93 -3.27
C ALA A 93 -10.00 11.71 -3.75
N THR A 94 -11.14 11.97 -4.39
CA THR A 94 -11.97 10.94 -5.01
C THR A 94 -11.72 10.94 -6.51
N THR A 95 -11.35 9.79 -7.07
CA THR A 95 -11.19 9.60 -8.51
C THR A 95 -12.18 8.57 -9.03
N ARG A 96 -12.82 8.85 -10.18
CA ARG A 96 -13.71 7.90 -10.83
C ARG A 96 -12.92 7.04 -11.81
N ARG A 97 -12.79 5.74 -11.51
CA ARG A 97 -12.12 4.75 -12.36
C ARG A 97 -13.04 3.56 -12.59
N LEU A 98 -13.24 3.20 -13.86
CA LEU A 98 -14.07 2.05 -14.26
C LEU A 98 -15.51 2.11 -13.71
N GLY A 99 -16.08 3.32 -13.63
CA GLY A 99 -17.42 3.54 -13.07
C GLY A 99 -17.51 3.40 -11.55
N ARG A 100 -16.38 3.26 -10.86
CA ARG A 100 -16.29 3.22 -9.40
C ARG A 100 -15.57 4.47 -8.90
N ASP A 101 -16.12 5.08 -7.86
CA ASP A 101 -15.43 6.14 -7.13
C ASP A 101 -14.42 5.49 -6.16
N VAL A 102 -13.19 5.98 -6.21
CA VAL A 102 -12.05 5.46 -5.43
C VAL A 102 -11.44 6.62 -4.68
N ASP A 103 -11.42 6.51 -3.35
CA ASP A 103 -10.81 7.49 -2.48
C ASP A 103 -9.34 7.15 -2.23
N THR A 104 -8.51 8.19 -2.25
CA THR A 104 -7.08 8.11 -1.96
C THR A 104 -6.67 9.25 -1.03
N LEU A 105 -5.85 8.92 -0.04
CA LEU A 105 -5.17 9.90 0.80
C LEU A 105 -3.99 10.45 0.01
N GLU A 106 -4.07 11.73 -0.33
CA GLU A 106 -3.02 12.48 -1.00
C GLU A 106 -2.16 13.19 0.05
N LEU A 107 -0.87 12.92 0.01
CA LEU A 107 0.17 13.53 0.81
C LEU A 107 1.01 14.41 -0.11
N ASP A 108 0.82 15.72 -0.03
CA ASP A 108 1.63 16.70 -0.72
C ASP A 108 2.85 17.01 0.16
N ILE A 109 4.01 16.48 -0.20
CA ILE A 109 5.26 16.64 0.55
C ILE A 109 6.10 17.74 -0.11
N ALA A 110 6.26 18.87 0.58
CA ALA A 110 7.12 19.94 0.13
C ALA A 110 8.60 19.49 0.13
N ASP A 111 9.32 19.85 -0.93
CA ASP A 111 10.76 19.61 -1.01
C ASP A 111 11.52 20.50 -0.01
N GLU A 112 12.76 20.11 0.28
CA GLU A 112 13.68 20.92 1.07
C GLU A 112 14.18 22.15 0.30
N HIS A 113 14.21 22.08 -1.04
CA HIS A 113 14.65 23.18 -1.89
C HIS A 113 13.47 24.14 -2.22
N PRO A 114 13.60 25.43 -1.88
CA PRO A 114 12.59 26.43 -2.24
C PRO A 114 12.42 26.51 -3.76
N GLY A 115 11.18 26.32 -4.24
CA GLY A 115 10.83 26.42 -5.67
C GLY A 115 10.73 25.10 -6.42
N SER A 116 10.96 23.96 -5.76
CA SER A 116 10.68 22.64 -6.32
C SER A 116 9.20 22.27 -6.17
N ASP A 117 8.67 21.53 -7.15
CA ASP A 117 7.30 21.01 -7.07
C ASP A 117 7.17 20.00 -5.92
N PRO A 118 6.09 20.03 -5.14
CA PRO A 118 5.86 19.07 -4.06
C PRO A 118 5.72 17.65 -4.63
N GLU A 119 6.26 16.67 -3.90
CA GLU A 119 6.04 15.26 -4.23
C GLU A 119 4.66 14.84 -3.73
N LEU A 120 3.77 14.51 -4.66
CA LEU A 120 2.45 13.97 -4.36
C LEU A 120 2.53 12.45 -4.20
N ILE A 121 2.16 11.95 -3.01
CA ILE A 121 1.99 10.53 -2.74
C ILE A 121 0.51 10.25 -2.50
N ALA A 122 -0.12 9.49 -3.40
CA ALA A 122 -1.50 9.05 -3.24
C ALA A 122 -1.56 7.61 -2.69
N LEU A 123 -2.19 7.42 -1.54
CA LEU A 123 -2.34 6.13 -0.86
C LEU A 123 -3.81 5.71 -0.81
N GLY A 124 -4.13 4.57 -1.41
CA GLY A 124 -5.49 4.00 -1.39
C GLY A 124 -5.76 3.09 -0.19
N GLU A 125 -7.01 2.65 -0.04
CA GLU A 125 -7.44 1.77 1.07
C GLU A 125 -6.63 0.46 1.14
N LEU A 126 -6.23 -0.11 0.00
CA LEU A 126 -5.42 -1.33 -0.04
C LEU A 126 -4.02 -1.13 0.56
N GLU A 127 -3.45 0.06 0.40
CA GLU A 127 -2.12 0.40 0.89
C GLU A 127 -2.16 0.84 2.35
N LEU A 128 -3.21 1.54 2.77
CA LEU A 128 -3.42 1.99 4.15
C LEU A 128 -3.98 0.89 5.04
N GLY A 129 -4.73 -0.05 4.47
CA GLY A 129 -5.50 -1.04 5.20
C GLY A 129 -6.65 -0.45 6.01
N ALA A 130 -7.01 0.81 5.77
CA ALA A 130 -8.07 1.56 6.42
C ALA A 130 -8.65 2.59 5.42
N ASP A 131 -9.84 3.09 5.72
CA ASP A 131 -10.50 4.11 4.91
C ASP A 131 -9.69 5.42 4.89
N PRO A 132 -9.38 6.01 3.70
CA PRO A 132 -8.59 7.24 3.60
C PRO A 132 -9.13 8.41 4.43
N HIS A 133 -10.45 8.55 4.59
CA HIS A 133 -11.04 9.59 5.43
C HIS A 133 -10.76 9.35 6.92
N GLU A 134 -10.91 8.11 7.39
CA GLU A 134 -10.53 7.74 8.76
C GLU A 134 -9.05 8.01 9.03
N VAL A 135 -8.17 7.66 8.08
CA VAL A 135 -6.72 7.93 8.20
C VAL A 135 -6.46 9.43 8.28
N LEU A 136 -7.06 10.24 7.40
CA LEU A 136 -6.90 11.70 7.42
C LEU A 136 -7.32 12.29 8.77
N GLU A 137 -8.43 11.84 9.33
CA GLU A 137 -8.90 12.29 10.63
C GLU A 137 -7.93 11.95 11.75
N ARG A 138 -7.37 10.74 11.75
CA ARG A 138 -6.33 10.32 12.69
C ARG A 138 -5.03 11.11 12.55
N LEU A 139 -4.65 11.49 11.33
CA LEU A 139 -3.46 12.32 11.09
C LEU A 139 -3.66 13.74 11.66
N ARG A 140 -4.85 14.33 11.50
CA ARG A 140 -5.15 15.66 12.07
C ARG A 140 -4.98 15.70 13.58
N GLN A 141 -5.42 14.65 14.28
CA GLN A 141 -5.27 14.51 15.72
C GLN A 141 -3.80 14.42 16.20
N GLN A 142 -2.83 14.16 15.30
CA GLN A 142 -1.40 14.14 15.63
C GLN A 142 -0.72 15.49 15.43
N THR A 143 -1.34 16.41 14.68
CA THR A 143 -0.80 17.75 14.39
C THR A 143 -1.25 18.79 15.41
N GLU A 144 -2.36 18.54 16.12
CA GLU A 144 -2.88 19.37 17.21
C GLU A 144 -2.15 19.13 18.54
#